data_AF-A0A9P5CZA9-F1
#
_entry.id   AF-A0A9P5CZA9-F1
#
_cell.length_a   1.000
_cell.length_b   1.000
_cell.length_c   1.000
_cell.angle_alpha   90.00
_cell.angle_beta   90.00
_cell.angle_gamma   90.00
#
_symmetry.space_group_name_H-M   'P 1'
#
loop_
_entity.id
_entity.type
_entity.pdbx_description
1 polymer ?
#
loop_
_entity_poly.entity_id
_entity_poly.type
_entity_poly.pdbx_seq_one_letter_code
_entity_poly.pdbx_strand_id
1 'polypeptide(L)'
;MGRSQDYTPFIYTTESLPEKGFLIPYTAPGREIQGREAVAYLTFIVDYYESLPDYLVFIHANENQWHNDFFGGKTSKTLKNFRYQVANSQGYVNLRCATDPGCPTSANPRDPTLQDTRHKDVRLYLADIYMYLFQVPYESVPEHIGGVCCAQFVVTREQVMKRPKTDYERMLSWVSGTRTTDSFGVGWVMEKVWHVVFKKESI
;
A
#
# COMPACT_ATOMS: atom_id res chain seq x y z
N MET A 1 2.71 30.53 -21.18
CA MET A 1 3.85 29.63 -20.91
C MET A 1 3.35 28.51 -20.02
N GLY A 2 3.14 27.31 -20.56
CA GLY A 2 2.70 26.15 -19.77
C GLY A 2 3.80 25.76 -18.78
N ARG A 3 3.45 25.58 -17.50
CA ARG A 3 4.37 24.98 -16.52
C ARG A 3 4.78 23.61 -17.06
N SER A 4 6.08 23.36 -17.17
CA SER A 4 6.63 22.01 -17.18
C SER A 4 5.98 21.25 -16.02
N GLN A 5 5.25 20.18 -16.31
CA GLN A 5 4.86 19.26 -15.25
C GLN A 5 6.10 18.42 -14.95
N ASP A 6 6.73 18.66 -13.80
CA ASP A 6 7.89 17.89 -13.34
C ASP A 6 7.48 16.52 -12.76
N TYR A 7 6.34 15.97 -13.23
CA TYR A 7 5.81 14.67 -12.81
C TYR A 7 5.11 13.96 -13.97
N THR A 8 5.12 12.63 -13.92
CA THR A 8 4.43 11.77 -14.89
C THR A 8 3.34 10.98 -14.15
N PRO A 9 2.04 11.19 -14.45
CA PRO A 9 0.97 10.44 -13.81
C PRO A 9 0.81 9.05 -14.42
N PHE A 10 0.66 8.04 -13.56
CA PHE A 10 0.23 6.69 -13.93
C PHE A 10 -1.13 6.45 -13.27
N ILE A 11 -2.19 6.41 -14.08
CA ILE A 11 -3.56 6.30 -13.58
C ILE A 11 -4.03 4.88 -13.84
N TYR A 12 -4.15 4.09 -12.79
CA TYR A 12 -4.69 2.74 -12.84
C TYR A 12 -6.16 2.74 -12.43
N THR A 13 -6.95 1.85 -13.03
CA THR A 13 -8.32 1.55 -12.60
C THR A 13 -8.50 0.08 -12.29
N THR A 14 -9.29 -0.20 -11.27
CA THR A 14 -9.71 -1.55 -10.89
C THR A 14 -11.13 -1.85 -11.33
N GLU A 15 -11.75 -0.97 -12.11
CA GLU A 15 -13.10 -1.17 -12.65
C GLU A 15 -13.08 -2.20 -13.78
N SER A 16 -14.17 -2.96 -13.90
CA SER A 16 -14.33 -3.97 -14.95
C SER A 16 -14.47 -3.36 -16.35
N LEU A 17 -14.91 -2.11 -16.44
CA LEU A 17 -15.01 -1.33 -17.68
C LEU A 17 -14.10 -0.10 -17.59
N PRO A 18 -12.81 -0.24 -17.92
CA PRO A 18 -11.85 0.83 -17.72
C PRO A 18 -12.08 2.01 -18.67
N GLU A 19 -11.93 3.22 -18.15
CA GLU A 19 -11.91 4.43 -18.97
C GLU A 19 -10.72 4.42 -19.94
N LYS A 20 -10.92 5.03 -21.12
CA LYS A 20 -9.89 5.07 -22.16
C LYS A 20 -8.64 5.79 -21.65
N GLY A 21 -7.51 5.10 -21.72
CA GLY A 21 -6.20 5.65 -21.33
C GLY A 21 -5.81 5.36 -19.88
N PHE A 22 -6.69 4.74 -19.07
CA PHE A 22 -6.31 4.23 -17.77
C PHE A 22 -5.62 2.88 -17.90
N LEU A 23 -4.64 2.66 -17.05
CA LEU A 23 -3.86 1.43 -16.97
C LEU A 23 -4.63 0.37 -16.18
N ILE A 24 -4.42 -0.90 -16.54
CA ILE A 24 -5.02 -2.03 -15.84
C ILE A 24 -3.92 -2.69 -15.01
N PRO A 25 -4.14 -2.87 -13.70
CA PRO A 25 -3.15 -3.53 -12.86
C PRO A 25 -3.04 -5.03 -13.21
N TYR A 26 -1.93 -5.63 -12.83
CA TYR A 26 -1.72 -7.06 -13.01
C TYR A 26 -2.84 -7.87 -12.34
N THR A 27 -3.31 -8.90 -13.04
CA THR A 27 -4.30 -9.84 -12.54
C THR A 27 -3.78 -11.26 -12.73
N ALA A 28 -3.84 -12.07 -11.68
CA ALA A 28 -3.40 -13.46 -11.77
C ALA A 28 -4.30 -14.25 -12.74
N PRO A 29 -3.75 -15.25 -13.47
CA PRO A 29 -4.53 -16.04 -14.42
C PRO A 29 -5.78 -16.68 -13.78
N GLY A 30 -6.94 -16.50 -14.43
CA GLY A 30 -8.21 -17.04 -13.94
C GLY A 30 -8.78 -16.32 -12.70
N ARG A 31 -8.34 -15.08 -12.43
CA ARG A 31 -8.86 -14.23 -11.35
C ARG A 31 -9.42 -12.93 -11.92
N GLU A 32 -10.27 -12.28 -11.13
CA GLU A 32 -10.64 -10.88 -11.33
C GLU A 32 -9.62 -9.97 -10.61
N ILE A 33 -9.60 -8.69 -10.96
CA ILE A 33 -8.76 -7.69 -10.27
C ILE A 33 -9.16 -7.67 -8.79
N GLN A 34 -8.21 -7.96 -7.89
CA GLN A 34 -8.44 -7.91 -6.45
C GLN A 34 -7.31 -7.17 -5.73
N GLY A 35 -7.59 -6.69 -4.52
CA GLY A 35 -6.62 -6.00 -3.67
C GLY A 35 -6.62 -4.49 -3.80
N ARG A 36 -7.70 -3.91 -4.36
CA ARG A 36 -7.98 -2.47 -4.39
C ARG A 36 -6.79 -1.66 -4.92
N GLU A 37 -6.37 -0.59 -4.28
CA GLU A 37 -5.23 0.21 -4.70
C GLU A 37 -3.89 -0.54 -4.62
N ALA A 38 -3.78 -1.56 -3.77
CA ALA A 38 -2.52 -2.26 -3.57
C ALA A 38 -2.04 -3.00 -4.82
N VAL A 39 -2.95 -3.58 -5.61
CA VAL A 39 -2.58 -4.26 -6.85
C VAL A 39 -2.05 -3.28 -7.89
N ALA A 40 -2.61 -2.07 -7.95
CA ALA A 40 -2.12 -1.00 -8.82
C ALA A 40 -0.72 -0.53 -8.40
N TYR A 41 -0.50 -0.28 -7.12
CA TYR A 41 0.78 0.22 -6.62
C TYR A 41 1.90 -0.81 -6.80
N LEU A 42 1.62 -2.08 -6.50
CA LEU A 42 2.59 -3.15 -6.70
C LEU A 42 2.85 -3.43 -8.17
N THR A 43 1.83 -3.36 -9.04
CA THR A 43 2.03 -3.48 -10.50
C THR A 43 2.99 -2.40 -10.99
N PHE A 44 2.77 -1.14 -10.61
CA PHE A 44 3.67 -0.05 -10.99
C PHE A 44 5.10 -0.30 -10.49
N ILE A 45 5.27 -0.68 -9.22
CA ILE A 45 6.61 -0.94 -8.67
C ILE A 45 7.31 -2.08 -9.44
N VAL A 46 6.60 -3.17 -9.75
CA VAL A 46 7.16 -4.32 -10.47
C VAL A 46 7.52 -3.97 -11.92
N ASP A 47 6.63 -3.28 -12.63
CA ASP A 47 6.82 -2.93 -14.05
C ASP A 47 8.00 -1.97 -14.24
N TYR A 48 8.16 -1.01 -13.31
CA TYR A 48 9.14 0.08 -13.43
C TYR A 48 10.31 -0.04 -12.46
N TYR A 49 10.51 -1.17 -11.79
CA TYR A 49 11.48 -1.32 -10.69
C TYR A 49 12.90 -0.81 -11.03
N GLU A 50 13.38 -1.10 -12.25
CA GLU A 50 14.72 -0.71 -12.71
C GLU A 50 14.81 0.75 -13.19
N SER A 51 13.68 1.41 -13.39
CA SER A 51 13.56 2.76 -13.95
C SER A 51 12.72 3.70 -13.08
N LEU A 52 12.57 3.38 -11.79
CA LEU A 52 11.78 4.17 -10.84
C LEU A 52 12.28 5.63 -10.81
N PRO A 53 11.37 6.62 -10.76
CA PRO A 53 11.74 8.01 -10.53
C PRO A 53 12.24 8.20 -9.09
N ASP A 54 12.97 9.28 -8.82
CA ASP A 54 13.53 9.56 -7.48
C ASP A 54 12.47 9.54 -6.36
N TYR A 55 11.24 9.96 -6.67
CA TYR A 55 10.10 9.94 -5.76
C TYR A 55 8.88 9.31 -6.41
N LEU A 56 8.21 8.44 -5.66
CA LEU A 56 6.94 7.85 -6.01
C LEU A 56 5.88 8.38 -5.05
N VAL A 57 4.77 8.87 -5.60
CA VAL A 57 3.64 9.38 -4.83
C VAL A 57 2.42 8.51 -5.14
N PHE A 58 1.98 7.76 -4.15
CA PHE A 58 0.82 6.88 -4.24
C PHE A 58 -0.37 7.54 -3.56
N ILE A 59 -1.46 7.74 -4.30
CA ILE A 59 -2.67 8.43 -3.85
C ILE A 59 -3.91 7.83 -4.55
N HIS A 60 -5.09 8.09 -3.98
CA HIS A 60 -6.35 7.78 -4.64
C HIS A 60 -6.76 8.93 -5.59
N ALA A 61 -7.38 8.59 -6.72
CA ALA A 61 -7.65 9.55 -7.80
C ALA A 61 -8.76 10.56 -7.50
N ASN A 62 -9.71 10.29 -6.58
CA ASN A 62 -10.81 11.24 -6.35
C ASN A 62 -10.29 12.58 -5.81
N GLU A 63 -10.93 13.66 -6.26
CA GLU A 63 -10.59 15.03 -5.84
C GLU A 63 -10.74 15.19 -4.33
N ASN A 64 -11.79 14.61 -3.74
CA ASN A 64 -12.05 14.63 -2.31
C ASN A 64 -11.84 13.22 -1.73
N GLN A 65 -10.88 13.11 -0.81
CA GLN A 65 -10.60 11.89 -0.06
C GLN A 65 -10.70 12.18 1.43
N TRP A 66 -11.45 11.36 2.15
CA TRP A 66 -11.55 11.45 3.61
C TRP A 66 -10.19 11.18 4.29
N HIS A 67 -9.28 10.53 3.57
CA HIS A 67 -7.90 10.24 3.97
C HIS A 67 -6.96 11.48 3.98
N ASN A 68 -7.41 12.64 3.46
CA ASN A 68 -6.61 13.87 3.45
C ASN A 68 -6.97 14.73 4.67
N ASP A 69 -6.14 14.65 5.72
CA ASP A 69 -6.48 15.30 7.00
C ASP A 69 -6.05 16.78 7.06
N PHE A 70 -4.75 17.05 6.87
CA PHE A 70 -4.14 18.29 7.35
C PHE A 70 -4.50 19.54 6.51
N PHE A 71 -4.86 19.36 5.24
CA PHE A 71 -5.21 20.46 4.33
C PHE A 71 -6.66 20.39 3.80
N GLY A 72 -7.49 19.55 4.46
CA GLY A 72 -8.84 19.18 4.03
C GLY A 72 -8.87 18.10 2.95
N GLY A 73 -10.06 17.65 2.57
CA GLY A 73 -10.26 16.48 1.70
C GLY A 73 -9.61 16.55 0.30
N LYS A 74 -9.14 17.72 -0.16
CA LYS A 74 -8.65 17.90 -1.54
C LYS A 74 -7.22 17.37 -1.74
N THR A 75 -7.09 16.33 -2.57
CA THR A 75 -5.79 15.71 -2.92
C THR A 75 -4.80 16.71 -3.51
N SER A 76 -5.28 17.69 -4.28
CA SER A 76 -4.45 18.75 -4.86
C SER A 76 -3.80 19.67 -3.81
N LYS A 77 -4.40 19.82 -2.62
CA LYS A 77 -3.79 20.60 -1.53
C LYS A 77 -2.71 19.79 -0.81
N THR A 78 -2.93 18.50 -0.60
CA THR A 78 -1.93 17.58 -0.03
C THR A 78 -0.66 17.56 -0.88
N LEU A 79 -0.79 17.39 -2.20
CA LEU A 79 0.37 17.35 -3.11
C LEU A 79 1.15 18.66 -3.17
N LYS A 80 0.47 19.82 -3.14
CA LYS A 80 1.14 21.14 -3.22
C LYS A 80 1.95 21.49 -1.98
N ASN A 81 1.60 20.93 -0.83
CA ASN A 81 2.27 21.22 0.45
C ASN A 81 3.30 20.16 0.84
N PHE A 82 3.46 19.11 0.01
CA PHE A 82 4.41 18.07 0.28
C PHE A 82 5.85 18.60 0.19
N ARG A 83 6.67 18.28 1.20
CA ARG A 83 8.08 18.65 1.23
C ARG A 83 8.94 17.43 0.96
N TYR A 84 9.50 17.34 -0.24
CA TYR A 84 10.44 16.29 -0.67
C TYR A 84 11.60 16.07 0.32
N GLN A 85 12.02 17.12 1.04
CA GLN A 85 13.03 17.04 2.10
C GLN A 85 12.69 16.01 3.19
N VAL A 86 11.42 15.88 3.57
CA VAL A 86 10.98 14.90 4.57
C VAL A 86 11.10 13.48 4.01
N ALA A 87 10.70 13.26 2.75
CA ALA A 87 10.90 11.98 2.07
C ALA A 87 12.38 11.61 1.94
N ASN A 88 13.28 12.57 1.71
CA ASN A 88 14.72 12.27 1.68
C ASN A 88 15.24 11.78 3.03
N SER A 89 14.78 12.41 4.12
CA SER A 89 15.22 12.01 5.47
C SER A 89 14.61 10.69 5.92
N GLN A 90 13.35 10.41 5.57
CA GLN A 90 12.62 9.25 6.09
C GLN A 90 12.53 8.10 5.10
N GLY A 91 12.71 8.31 3.80
CA GLY A 91 12.58 7.29 2.75
C GLY A 91 11.15 6.88 2.43
N TYR A 92 10.26 6.82 3.44
CA TYR A 92 8.82 6.57 3.35
C TYR A 92 8.07 7.52 4.28
N VAL A 93 7.02 8.16 3.79
CA VAL A 93 6.18 9.11 4.55
C VAL A 93 4.72 8.90 4.18
N ASN A 94 3.88 8.58 5.17
CA ASN A 94 2.44 8.58 4.97
C ASN A 94 1.97 10.04 4.77
N LEU A 95 1.13 10.29 3.76
CA LEU A 95 0.60 11.63 3.47
C LEU A 95 -0.43 12.08 4.52
N ARG A 96 -0.92 11.14 5.31
CA ARG A 96 -1.77 11.38 6.46
C ARG A 96 -0.93 11.70 7.69
N CYS A 97 -1.33 12.75 8.42
CA CYS A 97 -0.66 13.17 9.65
C CYS A 97 -1.39 12.70 10.93
N ALA A 98 -2.69 12.41 10.88
CA ALA A 98 -3.40 11.91 12.05
C ALA A 98 -2.99 10.47 12.36
N THR A 99 -2.86 10.17 13.65
CA THR A 99 -2.49 8.85 14.17
C THR A 99 -3.68 7.91 14.30
N ASP A 100 -4.91 8.44 14.28
CA ASP A 100 -6.15 7.67 14.32
C ASP A 100 -6.79 7.61 12.91
N PRO A 101 -7.18 6.43 12.41
CA PRO A 101 -6.98 5.11 12.98
C PRO A 101 -5.59 4.54 12.69
N GLY A 102 -5.17 3.57 13.51
CA GLY A 102 -4.05 2.67 13.22
C GLY A 102 -2.82 2.80 14.14
N CYS A 103 -2.63 3.93 14.81
CA CYS A 103 -1.64 4.08 15.88
C CYS A 103 -2.32 4.19 17.26
N PRO A 104 -1.74 3.63 18.34
CA PRO A 104 -0.47 2.90 18.37
C PRO A 104 -0.57 1.46 17.82
N THR A 105 -1.76 0.86 17.82
CA THR A 105 -1.95 -0.53 17.37
C THR A 105 -3.10 -0.61 16.38
N SER A 106 -2.82 -1.12 15.18
CA SER A 106 -3.82 -1.33 14.14
C SER A 106 -4.28 -2.78 14.01
N ALA A 107 -3.41 -3.75 14.30
CA ALA A 107 -3.71 -5.17 14.19
C ALA A 107 -2.79 -5.98 15.12
N ASN A 108 -3.29 -7.15 15.54
CA ASN A 108 -2.54 -8.10 16.37
C ASN A 108 -2.40 -9.43 15.58
N PRO A 109 -1.36 -9.60 14.75
CA PRO A 109 -1.24 -10.77 13.88
C PRO A 109 -1.23 -12.11 14.60
N ARG A 110 -0.73 -12.12 15.84
CA ARG A 110 -0.57 -13.33 16.66
C ARG A 110 -1.74 -13.62 17.61
N ASP A 111 -2.71 -12.71 17.71
CA ASP A 111 -3.80 -12.79 18.69
C ASP A 111 -5.17 -12.54 18.02
N PRO A 112 -5.66 -13.48 17.18
CA PRO A 112 -6.99 -13.38 16.58
C PRO A 112 -8.08 -13.61 17.63
N THR A 113 -9.18 -12.85 17.55
CA THR A 113 -10.29 -12.96 18.49
C THR A 113 -11.22 -14.14 18.15
N LEU A 114 -12.09 -14.49 19.10
CA LEU A 114 -13.17 -15.47 18.85
C LEU A 114 -14.14 -15.00 17.75
N GLN A 115 -14.33 -13.69 17.57
CA GLN A 115 -15.15 -13.16 16.48
C GLN A 115 -14.47 -13.41 15.13
N ASP A 116 -13.17 -13.12 15.03
CA ASP A 116 -12.38 -13.36 13.82
C ASP A 116 -12.46 -14.84 13.40
N THR A 117 -12.38 -15.74 14.38
CA THR A 117 -12.52 -17.18 14.15
C THR A 117 -13.92 -17.56 13.64
N ARG A 118 -14.97 -17.07 14.30
CA ARG A 118 -16.37 -17.38 13.92
C ARG A 118 -16.72 -16.89 12.52
N HIS A 119 -16.19 -15.74 12.13
CA HIS A 119 -16.47 -15.12 10.84
C HIS A 119 -15.44 -15.45 9.76
N LYS A 120 -14.39 -16.21 10.09
CA LYS A 120 -13.24 -16.47 9.21
C LYS A 120 -12.66 -15.17 8.64
N ASP A 121 -12.55 -14.16 9.49
CA ASP A 121 -12.01 -12.85 9.14
C ASP A 121 -10.54 -12.97 8.71
N VAL A 122 -10.08 -12.07 7.84
CA VAL A 122 -8.68 -12.06 7.38
C VAL A 122 -7.67 -11.98 8.54
N ARG A 123 -8.05 -11.37 9.67
CA ARG A 123 -7.24 -11.32 10.90
C ARG A 123 -6.82 -12.68 11.40
N LEU A 124 -7.67 -13.70 11.22
CA LEU A 124 -7.37 -15.09 11.58
C LEU A 124 -6.12 -15.62 10.86
N TYR A 125 -5.85 -15.13 9.65
CA TYR A 125 -4.77 -15.60 8.78
C TYR A 125 -3.57 -14.63 8.75
N LEU A 126 -3.59 -13.56 9.56
CA LEU A 126 -2.66 -12.44 9.39
C LEU A 126 -1.20 -12.83 9.65
N ALA A 127 -0.92 -13.71 10.62
CA ALA A 127 0.42 -14.23 10.85
C ALA A 127 0.95 -15.02 9.63
N ASP A 128 0.16 -15.94 9.09
CA ASP A 128 0.55 -16.74 7.93
C ASP A 128 0.77 -15.87 6.69
N ILE A 129 -0.11 -14.88 6.49
CA ILE A 129 0.02 -13.90 5.41
C ILE A 129 1.32 -13.09 5.60
N TYR A 130 1.61 -12.61 6.80
CA TYR A 130 2.83 -11.86 7.09
C TYR A 130 4.09 -12.69 6.79
N MET A 131 4.12 -13.94 7.26
CA MET A 131 5.22 -14.88 6.98
C MET A 131 5.41 -15.08 5.47
N TYR A 132 4.32 -15.26 4.72
CA TYR A 132 4.39 -15.41 3.26
C TYR A 132 4.92 -14.13 2.58
N LEU A 133 4.36 -12.96 2.91
CA LEU A 133 4.73 -11.69 2.27
C LEU A 133 6.20 -11.35 2.52
N PHE A 134 6.68 -11.55 3.74
CA PHE A 134 8.02 -11.12 4.15
C PHE A 134 9.07 -12.22 4.20
N GLN A 135 8.68 -13.49 3.98
CA GLN A 135 9.57 -14.67 4.04
C GLN A 135 10.32 -14.75 5.36
N VAL A 136 9.56 -14.61 6.45
CA VAL A 136 10.09 -14.65 7.82
C VAL A 136 9.44 -15.80 8.59
N PRO A 137 10.13 -16.34 9.61
CA PRO A 137 9.53 -17.36 10.47
C PRO A 137 8.51 -16.71 11.43
N TYR A 138 7.69 -17.54 12.08
CA TYR A 138 6.61 -17.07 12.95
C TYR A 138 7.11 -16.17 14.08
N GLU A 139 8.31 -16.45 14.62
CA GLU A 139 8.97 -15.70 15.70
C GLU A 139 9.30 -14.26 15.31
N SER A 140 9.36 -13.96 14.01
CA SER A 140 9.59 -12.62 13.47
C SER A 140 8.31 -11.88 13.08
N VAL A 141 7.14 -12.52 13.19
CA VAL A 141 5.84 -11.84 13.04
C VAL A 141 5.66 -10.91 14.24
N PRO A 142 5.33 -9.62 14.09
CA PRO A 142 5.16 -8.75 15.25
C PRO A 142 3.88 -9.12 16.04
N GLU A 143 3.91 -8.92 17.35
CA GLU A 143 2.71 -9.06 18.21
C GLU A 143 1.67 -7.98 17.90
N HIS A 144 2.15 -6.77 17.62
CA HIS A 144 1.36 -5.60 17.28
C HIS A 144 1.90 -4.97 15.99
N ILE A 145 0.98 -4.60 15.11
CA ILE A 145 1.30 -3.76 13.94
C ILE A 145 0.65 -2.40 14.18
N GLY A 146 1.48 -1.41 14.50
CA GLY A 146 1.11 0.01 14.49
C GLY A 146 1.47 0.69 13.16
N GLY A 147 0.58 1.53 12.65
CA GLY A 147 0.88 2.35 11.48
C GLY A 147 -0.28 3.28 11.15
N VAL A 148 0.06 4.51 10.72
CA VAL A 148 -0.94 5.46 10.24
C VAL A 148 -1.72 4.82 9.10
N CYS A 149 -3.04 4.77 9.23
CA CYS A 149 -3.91 4.12 8.25
C CYS A 149 -3.83 4.82 6.88
N CYS A 150 -4.37 4.08 5.89
CA CYS A 150 -4.65 4.48 4.52
C CYS A 150 -3.43 4.33 3.60
N ALA A 151 -3.70 4.15 2.32
CA ALA A 151 -2.69 3.84 1.31
C ALA A 151 -2.20 5.09 0.54
N GLN A 152 -2.14 6.25 1.19
CA GLN A 152 -1.58 7.45 0.56
C GLN A 152 -0.24 7.81 1.17
N PHE A 153 0.83 7.69 0.39
CA PHE A 153 2.19 7.88 0.88
C PHE A 153 3.15 8.29 -0.23
N VAL A 154 4.30 8.80 0.19
CA VAL A 154 5.45 9.05 -0.66
C VAL A 154 6.58 8.13 -0.25
N VAL A 155 7.25 7.56 -1.25
CA VAL A 155 8.44 6.74 -1.03
C VAL A 155 9.51 7.14 -2.04
N THR A 156 10.76 7.17 -1.58
CA THR A 156 11.91 7.42 -2.45
C THR A 156 12.30 6.15 -3.20
N ARG A 157 12.87 6.29 -4.40
CA ARG A 157 13.44 5.15 -5.14
C ARG A 157 14.40 4.34 -4.27
N GLU A 158 15.30 5.04 -3.56
CA GLU A 158 16.29 4.39 -2.70
C GLU A 158 15.62 3.52 -1.63
N GLN A 159 14.53 3.99 -1.02
CA GLN A 159 13.80 3.21 -0.04
C GLN A 159 13.08 2.00 -0.65
N VAL A 160 12.49 2.12 -1.84
CA VAL A 160 11.92 0.98 -2.57
C VAL A 160 13.01 -0.05 -2.87
N MET A 161 14.15 0.39 -3.38
CA MET A 161 15.26 -0.47 -3.79
C MET A 161 15.97 -1.18 -2.63
N LYS A 162 15.72 -0.80 -1.37
CA LYS A 162 16.20 -1.57 -0.21
C LYS A 162 15.60 -2.97 -0.15
N ARG A 163 14.47 -3.22 -0.82
CA ARG A 163 13.83 -4.54 -0.94
C ARG A 163 13.97 -5.01 -2.39
N PRO A 164 14.43 -6.24 -2.66
CA PRO A 164 14.61 -6.71 -4.04
C PRO A 164 13.28 -6.81 -4.80
N LYS A 165 13.33 -6.66 -6.13
CA LYS A 165 12.17 -6.77 -7.03
C LYS A 165 11.33 -8.03 -6.79
N THR A 166 11.99 -9.17 -6.56
CA THR A 166 11.35 -10.47 -6.33
C THR A 166 10.42 -10.51 -5.13
N ASP A 167 10.65 -9.66 -4.12
CA ASP A 167 9.72 -9.51 -3.01
C ASP A 167 8.44 -8.78 -3.43
N TYR A 168 8.56 -7.72 -4.23
CA TYR A 168 7.40 -7.02 -4.76
C TYR A 168 6.59 -7.90 -5.72
N GLU A 169 7.25 -8.71 -6.53
CA GLU A 169 6.60 -9.72 -7.38
C GLU A 169 5.83 -10.76 -6.56
N ARG A 170 6.41 -11.24 -5.45
CA ARG A 170 5.72 -12.15 -4.53
C ARG A 170 4.52 -11.50 -3.86
N MET A 171 4.66 -10.27 -3.39
CA MET A 171 3.56 -9.49 -2.82
C MET A 171 2.45 -9.29 -3.86
N LEU A 172 2.80 -8.93 -5.10
CA LEU A 172 1.85 -8.77 -6.20
C LEU A 172 1.13 -10.08 -6.53
N SER A 173 1.85 -11.20 -6.54
CA SER A 173 1.29 -12.54 -6.74
C SER A 173 0.26 -12.89 -5.65
N TRP A 174 0.56 -12.60 -4.39
CA TRP A 174 -0.40 -12.78 -3.30
C TRP A 174 -1.61 -11.86 -3.46
N VAL A 175 -1.38 -10.57 -3.66
CA VAL A 175 -2.45 -9.57 -3.78
C VAL A 175 -3.39 -9.92 -4.93
N SER A 176 -2.87 -10.23 -6.11
CA SER A 176 -3.68 -10.51 -7.31
C SER A 176 -4.28 -11.94 -7.35
N GLY A 177 -3.71 -12.89 -6.59
CA GLY A 177 -4.00 -14.32 -6.77
C GLY A 177 -4.57 -15.04 -5.55
N THR A 178 -4.43 -14.49 -4.35
CA THR A 178 -4.84 -15.18 -3.12
C THR A 178 -6.33 -15.51 -3.09
N ARG A 179 -6.65 -16.63 -2.41
CA ARG A 179 -8.02 -17.06 -2.10
C ARG A 179 -8.31 -17.03 -0.59
N THR A 180 -7.36 -16.56 0.22
CA THR A 180 -7.47 -16.51 1.69
C THR A 180 -8.59 -15.56 2.14
N THR A 181 -8.84 -14.50 1.38
CA THR A 181 -9.85 -13.49 1.69
C THR A 181 -10.35 -12.83 0.39
N ASP A 182 -11.36 -11.97 0.50
CA ASP A 182 -11.87 -11.21 -0.63
C ASP A 182 -10.99 -10.00 -0.98
N SER A 183 -11.36 -9.27 -2.04
CA SER A 183 -10.61 -8.08 -2.48
C SER A 183 -10.48 -7.00 -1.40
N PHE A 184 -11.47 -6.88 -0.50
CA PHE A 184 -11.41 -5.94 0.62
C PHE A 184 -10.40 -6.38 1.67
N GLY A 185 -10.42 -7.64 2.09
CA GLY A 185 -9.45 -8.19 3.04
C GLY A 185 -8.02 -8.11 2.53
N VAL A 186 -7.79 -8.34 1.23
CA VAL A 186 -6.47 -8.17 0.59
C VAL A 186 -5.99 -6.73 0.71
N GLY A 187 -6.84 -5.76 0.34
CA GLY A 187 -6.51 -4.34 0.46
C GLY A 187 -6.23 -3.92 1.91
N TRP A 188 -7.08 -4.36 2.84
CA TRP A 188 -6.94 -4.10 4.27
C TRP A 188 -5.60 -4.59 4.82
N VAL A 189 -5.16 -5.81 4.44
CA VAL A 189 -3.86 -6.34 4.85
C VAL A 189 -2.74 -5.42 4.38
N MET A 190 -2.75 -5.03 3.11
CA MET A 190 -1.72 -4.18 2.53
C MET A 190 -1.67 -2.79 3.19
N GLU A 191 -2.83 -2.21 3.52
CA GLU A 191 -2.89 -0.98 4.32
C GLU A 191 -2.17 -1.11 5.67
N LYS A 192 -2.24 -2.28 6.31
CA LYS A 192 -1.55 -2.50 7.60
C LYS A 192 -0.04 -2.58 7.45
N VAL A 193 0.46 -3.00 6.30
CA VAL A 193 1.87 -3.38 6.16
C VAL A 193 2.67 -2.52 5.20
N TRP A 194 2.12 -1.46 4.60
CA TRP A 194 2.89 -0.60 3.68
C TRP A 194 4.20 -0.09 4.28
N HIS A 195 4.19 0.33 5.54
CA HIS A 195 5.41 0.76 6.22
C HIS A 195 6.43 -0.39 6.33
N VAL A 196 5.99 -1.62 6.63
CA VAL A 196 6.84 -2.83 6.65
C VAL A 196 7.35 -3.22 5.26
N VAL A 197 6.51 -3.09 4.22
CA VAL A 197 6.91 -3.29 2.82
C VAL A 197 8.10 -2.39 2.49
N PHE A 198 8.06 -1.12 2.90
CA PHE A 198 9.16 -0.18 2.73
C PHE A 198 10.15 -0.17 3.90
N LYS A 199 10.30 -1.28 4.64
CA LYS A 199 11.31 -1.49 5.68
C LYS A 199 11.35 -0.38 6.75
N LYS A 200 10.18 0.10 7.16
CA LYS A 200 9.98 0.87 8.39
C LYS A 200 9.51 -0.05 9.50
N GLU A 201 9.98 0.22 10.72
CA GLU A 201 9.61 -0.54 11.90
C GLU A 201 8.09 -0.48 12.11
N SER A 202 7.50 -1.64 12.41
CA SER A 202 6.18 -1.75 13.02
C SER A 202 6.34 -1.34 14.49
N ILE A 203 5.71 -0.25 14.89
CA ILE A 203 5.71 0.22 16.29
C ILE A 203 4.85 -0.72 17.14
#